data_AF-A0A378BC98-F1
#
_entry.id   AF-A0A378BC98-F1
#
_cell.length_a   1.000
_cell.length_b   1.000
_cell.length_c   1.000
_cell.angle_alpha   90.00
_cell.angle_beta   90.00
_cell.angle_gamma   90.00
#
_symmetry.space_group_name_H-M   'P 1'
#
loop_
_entity.id
_entity.type
_entity.pdbx_description
1 polymer ?
#
loop_
_entity_poly.entity_id
_entity_poly.type
_entity_poly.pdbx_seq_one_letter_code
_entity_poly.pdbx_strand_id
1 'polypeptide(L)'
;MAATSADEVLSLEPEVLTRADDEGIESALNWLQAQPGYTTSRNRWLMRLLMARVSEQYGKNEMALHLLAELDSRAREMTLEQWKPELIFEVKARRLRLLRGKAGRSEAEKNRLLPEMESLLAGLIALDPARAAVLCS
;
A
#
# COMPACT_ATOMS: atom_id res chain seq x y z
N MET A 1 -5.87 17.22 -23.38
CA MET A 1 -5.88 16.12 -22.38
C MET A 1 -5.24 16.66 -21.12
N ALA A 2 -6.03 16.91 -20.08
CA ALA A 2 -5.52 17.42 -18.82
C ALA A 2 -4.62 16.35 -18.19
N ALA A 3 -3.43 16.75 -17.72
CA ALA A 3 -2.58 15.89 -16.93
C ALA A 3 -3.28 15.66 -15.59
N THR A 4 -4.00 14.55 -15.48
CA THR A 4 -4.63 14.10 -14.24
C THR A 4 -3.54 14.00 -13.17
N SER A 5 -3.58 14.90 -12.20
CA SER A 5 -2.54 15.03 -11.20
C SER A 5 -2.57 13.84 -10.22
N ALA A 6 -1.44 13.54 -9.57
CA ALA A 6 -1.37 12.44 -8.62
C ALA A 6 -2.36 12.59 -7.45
N ASP A 7 -2.64 13.83 -7.06
CA ASP A 7 -3.59 14.15 -6.00
C ASP A 7 -5.04 13.84 -6.43
N GLU A 8 -5.37 13.94 -7.72
CA GLU A 8 -6.69 13.55 -8.25
C GLU A 8 -6.95 12.04 -8.15
N VAL A 9 -5.92 11.21 -8.22
CA VAL A 9 -6.10 9.76 -8.01
C VAL A 9 -6.43 9.50 -6.55
N LEU A 10 -5.63 10.07 -5.63
CA LEU A 10 -5.79 9.83 -4.20
C LEU A 10 -7.11 10.42 -3.66
N SER A 11 -7.65 11.46 -4.28
CA SER A 11 -8.97 12.01 -3.92
C SER A 11 -10.14 11.06 -4.19
N LEU A 12 -9.93 9.95 -4.93
CA LEU A 12 -10.96 8.92 -5.12
C LEU A 12 -11.16 8.05 -3.88
N GLU A 13 -10.24 8.05 -2.91
CA GLU A 13 -10.31 7.16 -1.74
C GLU A 13 -11.65 7.19 -0.99
N PRO A 14 -12.24 8.36 -0.67
CA PRO A 14 -13.54 8.40 0.01
C PRO A 14 -14.65 7.76 -0.82
N GLU A 15 -14.66 7.95 -2.14
CA GLU A 15 -15.67 7.34 -3.02
C GLU A 15 -15.51 5.82 -3.09
N VAL A 16 -14.28 5.32 -3.14
CA VAL A 16 -14.03 3.86 -3.10
C VAL A 16 -14.51 3.26 -1.77
N LEU A 17 -14.32 3.96 -0.65
CA LEU A 17 -14.78 3.51 0.66
C LEU A 17 -16.31 3.53 0.76
N THR A 18 -16.97 4.61 0.34
CA THR A 18 -18.45 4.67 0.30
C THR A 18 -19.02 3.53 -0.53
N ARG A 19 -18.45 3.25 -1.71
CA ARG A 19 -18.88 2.11 -2.54
C ARG A 19 -18.63 0.77 -1.88
N ALA A 20 -17.52 0.62 -1.16
CA ALA A 20 -17.21 -0.63 -0.47
C ALA A 20 -18.19 -0.89 0.68
N ASP A 21 -18.66 0.18 1.35
CA ASP A 21 -19.71 0.11 2.37
C ASP A 21 -21.08 -0.21 1.77
N ASP A 22 -21.44 0.41 0.65
CA ASP A 22 -22.77 0.30 0.04
C ASP A 22 -22.94 -0.95 -0.85
N GLU A 23 -21.93 -1.28 -1.66
CA GLU A 23 -22.00 -2.28 -2.73
C GLU A 23 -21.04 -3.46 -2.51
N GLY A 24 -20.21 -3.39 -1.47
CA GLY A 24 -19.19 -4.38 -1.15
C GLY A 24 -17.82 -4.12 -1.80
N ILE A 25 -16.77 -4.64 -1.15
CA ILE A 25 -15.36 -4.44 -1.56
C ILE A 25 -15.07 -4.87 -3.00
N GLU A 26 -15.66 -5.96 -3.49
CA GLU A 26 -15.43 -6.43 -4.86
C GLU A 26 -15.94 -5.41 -5.88
N SER A 27 -17.15 -4.90 -5.69
CA SER A 27 -17.77 -3.87 -6.52
C SER A 27 -16.93 -2.59 -6.52
N ALA A 28 -16.46 -2.15 -5.35
CA ALA A 28 -15.61 -0.98 -5.21
C ALA A 28 -14.26 -1.13 -5.94
N LEU A 29 -13.61 -2.29 -5.83
CA LEU A 29 -12.34 -2.57 -6.52
C LEU A 29 -12.52 -2.69 -8.04
N ASN A 30 -13.63 -3.26 -8.51
CA ASN A 30 -13.96 -3.31 -9.93
C ASN A 30 -14.23 -1.91 -10.49
N TRP A 31 -14.97 -1.08 -9.75
CA TRP A 31 -15.21 0.30 -10.10
C TRP A 31 -13.92 1.11 -10.20
N LEU A 32 -13.01 0.95 -9.24
CA LEU A 32 -11.72 1.66 -9.23
C LEU A 32 -10.84 1.24 -10.43
N GLN A 33 -10.84 -0.05 -10.79
CA GLN A 33 -10.10 -0.55 -11.95
C GLN A 33 -10.68 -0.07 -13.29
N ALA A 34 -11.98 0.18 -13.35
CA ALA A 34 -12.68 0.62 -14.56
C ALA A 34 -12.55 2.13 -14.84
N GLN A 35 -11.91 2.90 -13.95
CA GLN A 35 -11.81 4.36 -14.09
C GLN A 35 -11.03 4.76 -15.36
N PRO A 36 -11.64 5.53 -16.28
CA PRO A 36 -10.97 5.98 -17.50
C PRO A 36 -9.97 7.09 -17.20
N GLY A 37 -8.97 7.26 -18.07
CA GLY A 37 -8.06 8.42 -18.04
C GLY A 37 -6.79 8.28 -17.17
N TYR A 38 -6.67 7.23 -16.37
CA TYR A 38 -5.54 7.01 -15.47
C TYR A 38 -4.47 6.07 -16.04
N THR A 39 -3.92 6.44 -17.20
CA THR A 39 -3.08 5.54 -18.01
C THR A 39 -1.57 5.65 -17.74
N THR A 40 -1.13 6.61 -16.93
CA THR A 40 0.30 6.75 -16.60
C THR A 40 0.74 5.68 -15.60
N SER A 41 2.02 5.30 -15.61
CA SER A 41 2.55 4.34 -14.60
C SER A 41 2.35 4.85 -13.18
N ARG A 42 2.45 6.16 -12.97
CA ARG A 42 2.18 6.82 -11.68
C ARG A 42 0.72 6.65 -11.27
N ASN A 43 -0.23 6.95 -12.15
CA ASN A 43 -1.65 6.88 -11.81
C ASN A 43 -2.07 5.42 -11.55
N ARG A 44 -1.55 4.47 -12.33
CA ARG A 44 -1.75 3.04 -12.05
C ARG A 44 -1.18 2.61 -10.70
N TRP A 45 0.01 3.09 -10.33
CA TRP A 45 0.60 2.81 -9.02
C TRP A 45 -0.27 3.36 -7.89
N LEU A 46 -0.76 4.59 -8.01
CA LEU A 46 -1.64 5.23 -7.02
C LEU A 46 -3.01 4.55 -6.90
N MET A 47 -3.62 4.14 -8.01
CA MET A 47 -4.85 3.33 -7.99
C MET A 47 -4.64 2.03 -7.24
N ARG A 48 -3.51 1.37 -7.47
CA ARG A 48 -3.19 0.10 -6.83
C ARG A 48 -2.86 0.28 -5.33
N LEU A 49 -2.34 1.44 -4.93
CA LEU A 49 -2.25 1.85 -3.53
C LEU A 49 -3.64 2.00 -2.90
N LEU A 50 -4.60 2.66 -3.56
CA LEU A 50 -5.98 2.75 -3.06
C LEU A 50 -6.61 1.36 -2.88
N MET A 51 -6.42 0.46 -3.86
CA MET A 51 -6.87 -0.93 -3.74
C MET A 51 -6.28 -1.60 -2.50
N ALA A 52 -4.99 -1.37 -2.21
CA ALA A 52 -4.33 -1.94 -1.03
C ALA A 52 -4.90 -1.38 0.28
N ARG A 53 -5.12 -0.06 0.37
CA ARG A 53 -5.71 0.61 1.55
C ARG A 53 -7.10 0.06 1.87
N VAL A 54 -7.96 0.01 0.86
CA VAL A 54 -9.34 -0.50 0.98
C VAL A 54 -9.30 -1.99 1.33
N SER A 55 -8.47 -2.78 0.67
CA SER A 55 -8.31 -4.20 1.00
C SER A 55 -7.92 -4.43 2.46
N GLU A 56 -6.97 -3.63 2.98
CA GLU A 56 -6.57 -3.70 4.38
C GLU A 56 -7.72 -3.30 5.32
N GLN A 57 -8.45 -2.23 5.01
CA GLN A 57 -9.55 -1.71 5.84
C GLN A 57 -10.70 -2.71 6.00
N TYR A 58 -11.03 -3.47 4.95
CA TYR A 58 -12.09 -4.49 4.99
C TYR A 58 -11.56 -5.90 5.33
N GLY A 59 -10.37 -5.99 5.93
CA GLY A 59 -9.81 -7.24 6.46
C GLY A 59 -9.33 -8.25 5.40
N LYS A 60 -9.21 -7.84 4.13
CA LYS A 60 -8.62 -8.66 3.05
C LYS A 60 -7.09 -8.59 3.10
N ASN A 61 -6.53 -8.95 4.26
CA ASN A 61 -5.12 -8.72 4.61
C ASN A 61 -4.12 -9.41 3.66
N GLU A 62 -4.41 -10.62 3.20
CA GLU A 62 -3.53 -11.32 2.24
C GLU A 62 -3.48 -10.59 0.90
N MET A 63 -4.63 -10.11 0.40
CA MET A 63 -4.67 -9.30 -0.82
C MET A 63 -3.93 -7.98 -0.64
N ALA A 64 -4.12 -7.30 0.50
CA ALA A 64 -3.37 -6.10 0.82
C ALA A 64 -1.86 -6.35 0.85
N LEU A 65 -1.40 -7.46 1.45
CA LEU A 65 0.02 -7.84 1.47
C LEU A 65 0.58 -8.03 0.05
N HIS A 66 -0.15 -8.73 -0.83
CA HIS A 66 0.28 -8.93 -2.22
C HIS A 66 0.35 -7.62 -3.00
N LEU A 67 -0.66 -6.75 -2.86
CA LEU A 67 -0.67 -5.44 -3.50
C LEU A 67 0.48 -4.54 -2.99
N LEU A 68 0.71 -4.49 -1.68
CA LEU A 68 1.79 -3.71 -1.08
C LEU A 68 3.18 -4.21 -1.49
N ALA A 69 3.37 -5.52 -1.60
CA ALA A 69 4.63 -6.10 -2.08
C ALA A 69 4.92 -5.70 -3.54
N GLU A 70 3.90 -5.72 -4.40
CA GLU A 70 4.02 -5.24 -5.79
C GLU A 70 4.32 -3.74 -5.86
N LEU A 71 3.67 -2.92 -5.01
CA LEU A 71 3.90 -1.49 -4.98
C LEU A 71 5.34 -1.15 -4.55
N ASP A 72 5.88 -1.87 -3.56
CA ASP A 72 7.24 -1.68 -3.06
C ASP A 72 8.32 -2.03 -4.11
N SER A 73 8.10 -3.08 -4.91
CA SER A 73 9.04 -3.44 -5.99
C SER A 73 9.02 -2.41 -7.12
N ARG A 74 7.83 -2.01 -7.57
CA ARG A 74 7.65 -1.04 -8.68
C ARG A 74 8.08 0.37 -8.29
N ALA A 75 8.02 0.73 -7.02
CA ALA A 75 8.46 2.03 -6.53
C ALA A 75 9.93 2.31 -6.82
N ARG A 76 10.79 1.28 -6.71
CA ARG A 76 12.23 1.38 -6.99
C ARG A 76 12.50 1.69 -8.46
N GLU A 77 11.73 1.08 -9.36
CA GLU A 77 11.83 1.28 -10.82
C GLU A 77 11.41 2.70 -11.24
N MET A 78 10.52 3.32 -10.47
CA MET A 78 9.92 4.62 -10.79
C MET A 78 10.55 5.80 -10.05
N THR A 79 11.68 5.58 -9.37
CA THR A 79 12.37 6.57 -8.51
C THR A 79 11.43 7.28 -7.52
N LEU A 80 10.37 6.58 -7.07
CA LEU A 80 9.31 7.15 -6.24
C LEU A 80 9.85 7.62 -4.87
N GLU A 81 10.90 6.97 -4.37
CA GLU A 81 11.60 7.36 -3.14
C GLU A 81 12.15 8.79 -3.20
N GLN A 82 12.46 9.32 -4.39
CA GLN A 82 12.94 10.69 -4.58
C GLN A 82 11.80 11.70 -4.73
N TRP A 83 10.63 11.25 -5.18
CA TRP A 83 9.53 12.14 -5.58
C TRP A 83 8.39 12.22 -4.56
N LYS A 84 8.04 11.10 -3.92
CA LYS A 84 6.99 10.97 -2.90
C LYS A 84 7.42 9.97 -1.81
N PRO A 85 8.48 10.26 -1.04
CA PRO A 85 8.98 9.35 0.01
C PRO A 85 7.90 8.98 1.04
N GLU A 86 6.91 9.86 1.26
CA GLU A 86 5.79 9.63 2.16
C GLU A 86 4.90 8.46 1.75
N LEU A 87 4.70 8.23 0.45
CA LEU A 87 3.89 7.12 -0.07
C LEU A 87 4.63 5.79 0.03
N ILE A 88 5.94 5.79 -0.19
CA ILE A 88 6.76 4.58 -0.02
C ILE A 88 6.88 4.21 1.45
N PHE A 89 7.03 5.20 2.33
CA PHE A 89 6.98 4.98 3.77
C PHE A 89 5.64 4.32 4.16
N GLU A 90 4.52 4.82 3.65
CA GLU A 90 3.21 4.23 3.91
C GLU A 90 3.13 2.76 3.45
N VAL A 91 3.55 2.46 2.22
CA VAL A 91 3.53 1.09 1.67
C VAL A 91 4.32 0.13 2.57
N LYS A 92 5.56 0.50 2.92
CA LYS A 92 6.42 -0.33 3.78
C LYS A 92 5.84 -0.48 5.19
N ALA A 93 5.31 0.60 5.77
CA ALA A 93 4.76 0.60 7.13
C ALA A 93 3.49 -0.27 7.23
N ARG A 94 2.58 -0.16 6.27
CA ARG A 94 1.38 -1.03 6.20
C ARG A 94 1.76 -2.49 6.04
N ARG A 95 2.71 -2.80 5.16
CA ARG A 95 3.19 -4.17 4.95
C ARG A 95 3.82 -4.73 6.24
N LEU A 96 4.68 -3.97 6.91
CA LEU A 96 5.28 -4.37 8.18
C LEU A 96 4.20 -4.66 9.24
N ARG A 97 3.17 -3.81 9.35
CA ARG A 97 2.04 -4.02 10.27
C ARG A 97 1.28 -5.31 9.98
N LEU A 98 0.95 -5.57 8.72
CA LEU A 98 0.23 -6.78 8.33
C LEU A 98 1.06 -8.05 8.58
N LEU A 99 2.36 -8.01 8.28
CA LEU A 99 3.28 -9.12 8.55
C LEU A 99 3.42 -9.39 10.05
N ARG A 100 3.51 -8.35 10.90
CA ARG A 100 3.50 -8.50 12.36
C ARG A 100 2.22 -9.19 12.85
N GLY A 101 1.07 -8.79 12.32
CA GLY A 101 -0.22 -9.42 12.63
C GLY A 101 -0.29 -10.88 12.18
N LYS A 102 0.34 -11.24 11.07
CA LYS A 102 0.41 -12.62 10.56
C LYS A 102 1.38 -13.47 11.38
N ALA A 103 2.57 -12.95 11.69
CA ALA A 103 3.59 -13.62 12.51
C ALA A 103 3.08 -13.96 13.93
N GLY A 104 2.19 -13.15 14.50
CA GLY A 104 1.59 -13.42 15.80
C GLY A 104 0.70 -14.68 15.87
N ARG A 105 0.42 -15.34 14.75
CA ARG A 105 -0.46 -16.53 14.68
C ARG A 105 0.30 -17.85 14.81
N SER A 106 1.60 -17.88 14.55
CA SER A 106 2.41 -19.11 14.56
C SER A 106 3.91 -18.80 14.64
N GLU A 107 4.64 -19.52 15.51
CA GLU A 107 6.10 -19.36 15.63
C GLU A 107 6.83 -19.77 14.33
N ALA A 108 6.29 -20.75 13.60
CA ALA A 108 6.84 -21.15 12.30
C ALA A 108 6.66 -20.03 11.26
N GLU A 109 5.51 -19.35 11.25
CA GLU A 109 5.29 -18.20 10.38
C GLU A 109 6.18 -17.02 10.78
N LYS A 110 6.30 -16.74 12.08
CA LYS A 110 7.17 -15.68 12.60
C LYS A 110 8.61 -15.85 12.14
N ASN A 111 9.18 -17.05 12.29
CA ASN A 111 10.55 -17.32 11.84
C ASN A 111 10.72 -17.15 10.33
N ARG A 112 9.70 -17.52 9.54
CA ARG A 112 9.70 -17.34 8.09
C ARG A 112 9.61 -15.87 7.66
N LEU A 113 8.83 -15.06 8.38
CA LEU A 113 8.54 -13.67 8.02
C LEU A 113 9.55 -12.67 8.60
N LEU A 114 10.32 -13.06 9.62
CA LEU A 114 11.29 -12.20 10.30
C LEU A 114 12.27 -11.49 9.34
N PRO A 115 12.91 -12.17 8.36
CA PRO A 115 13.86 -11.49 7.46
C PRO A 115 13.20 -10.39 6.61
N GLU A 116 11.97 -10.62 6.18
CA GLU A 116 11.19 -9.64 5.41
C GLU A 116 10.81 -8.43 6.27
N MET A 117 10.41 -8.68 7.53
CA MET A 117 10.10 -7.63 8.49
C MET A 117 11.32 -6.77 8.83
N GLU A 118 12.48 -7.37 9.02
CA GLU A 118 13.75 -6.66 9.26
C GLU A 118 14.15 -5.80 8.05
N SER A 119 14.03 -6.34 6.84
CA SER A 119 14.31 -5.59 5.61
C SER A 119 13.36 -4.38 5.45
N LEU A 120 12.07 -4.55 5.75
CA LEU A 120 11.10 -3.45 5.72
C LEU A 120 11.42 -2.37 6.76
N LEU A 121 11.77 -2.77 7.99
CA LEU A 121 12.14 -1.85 9.05
C LEU A 121 13.40 -1.05 8.68
N ALA A 122 14.43 -1.73 8.16
CA ALA A 122 15.64 -1.07 7.66
C ALA A 122 15.33 -0.06 6.55
N GLY A 123 14.44 -0.42 5.61
CA GLY A 123 13.99 0.50 4.56
C GLY A 123 13.21 1.70 5.09
N LEU A 124 12.36 1.52 6.11
CA LEU A 124 11.65 2.61 6.77
C LEU A 124 12.60 3.58 7.47
N ILE A 125 13.60 3.04 8.18
CA ILE A 125 14.65 3.84 8.84
C ILE A 125 15.45 4.63 7.80
N ALA A 126 15.81 4.02 6.67
CA ALA A 126 16.56 4.70 5.62
C ALA A 126 15.76 5.85 4.97
N LEU A 127 14.43 5.73 4.89
CA LEU A 127 13.55 6.77 4.37
C LEU A 127 13.35 7.92 5.36
N ASP A 128 13.02 7.59 6.62
CA ASP A 128 12.76 8.57 7.67
C ASP A 128 12.96 7.95 9.07
N PRO A 129 14.14 8.16 9.69
CA PRO A 129 14.43 7.63 11.03
C PRO A 129 13.48 8.15 12.11
N ALA A 130 13.02 9.40 12.01
CA ALA A 130 12.16 10.01 13.02
C ALA A 130 10.76 9.37 13.00
N ARG A 131 10.19 9.14 11.82
CA ARG A 131 8.92 8.40 11.68
C ARG A 131 9.08 6.92 11.98
N ALA A 132 10.22 6.31 11.66
CA ALA A 132 10.46 4.90 11.92
C ALA A 132 10.68 4.58 13.40
N ALA A 133 11.10 5.54 14.22
CA ALA A 133 11.41 5.33 15.64
C ALA A 133 10.27 4.66 16.43
N VAL A 134 9.01 5.04 16.16
CA VAL A 134 7.83 4.44 16.82
C VAL A 134 7.52 3.02 16.37
N LEU A 135 8.18 2.54 15.30
CA LEU A 135 8.00 1.19 14.75
C LEU A 135 9.07 0.21 15.25
N CYS A 136 10.14 0.71 15.90
CA CYS A 136 11.28 -0.07 16.38
C CYS A 136 11.09 -0.73 17.76
N SER A 137 9.89 -0.66 18.34
CA SER A 137 9.54 -1.25 19.64
C SER A 137 9.20 -2.73 19.56
#